data_AF-A0A3T0Y4R6-F1
#
_entry.id   AF-A0A3T0Y4R6-F1
#
_cell.length_a   1.000
_cell.length_b   1.000
_cell.length_c   1.000
_cell.angle_alpha   90.00
_cell.angle_beta   90.00
_cell.angle_gamma   90.00
#
_symmetry.space_group_name_H-M   'P 1'
#
loop_
_entity.id
_entity.type
_entity.pdbx_description
1 polymer ?
#
loop_
_entity_poly.entity_id
_entity_poly.type
_entity_poly.pdbx_seq_one_letter_code
_entity_poly.pdbx_strand_id
1 'polypeptide(L)'
;MRLNIDDAASLRRNITQMANVLAPFGSFGMEVQSMAPSGQACSIRAIEDPLMGPVVSFGLAGDAVNLLDDWAHAVPPLSTGDLADLVRAPRASRKLFGYQGLPAVDVPALEDLVARVALLKDNHPEIARLDFNPVLVATSGLAVLSAAIDVGNPQRRTDSARRAMRD
;
A
#
# COMPACT_ATOMS: atom_id res chain seq x y z
N MET A 1 16.00 -9.37 2.95
CA MET A 1 15.75 -9.50 1.50
C MET A 1 17.06 -9.41 0.73
N ARG A 2 17.07 -9.90 -0.53
CA ARG A 2 18.17 -9.73 -1.49
C ARG A 2 17.59 -9.14 -2.77
N LEU A 3 18.20 -8.06 -3.27
CA LEU A 3 17.74 -7.30 -4.43
C LEU A 3 18.75 -7.39 -5.57
N ASN A 4 18.35 -6.96 -6.77
CA ASN A 4 19.21 -6.88 -7.96
C ASN A 4 19.89 -8.23 -8.28
N ILE A 5 19.08 -9.28 -8.40
CA ILE A 5 19.54 -10.62 -8.76
C ILE A 5 19.46 -10.76 -10.28
N ASP A 6 20.62 -10.65 -10.93
CA ASP A 6 20.68 -10.55 -12.40
C ASP A 6 20.67 -11.91 -13.13
N ASP A 7 20.98 -13.00 -12.41
CA ASP A 7 21.09 -14.33 -13.01
C ASP A 7 20.69 -15.47 -12.06
N ALA A 8 20.43 -16.64 -12.64
CA ALA A 8 19.99 -17.82 -11.91
C ALA A 8 21.06 -18.39 -10.96
N ALA A 9 22.35 -18.16 -11.20
CA ALA A 9 23.41 -18.59 -10.30
C ALA A 9 23.45 -17.71 -9.04
N SER A 10 23.31 -16.40 -9.22
CA SER A 10 23.16 -15.41 -8.14
C SER A 10 21.92 -15.69 -7.31
N LEU A 11 20.80 -16.02 -7.94
CA LEU A 11 19.57 -16.41 -7.23
C LEU A 11 19.83 -17.58 -6.28
N ARG A 12 20.40 -18.68 -6.79
CA ARG A 12 20.69 -19.88 -5.98
C ARG A 12 21.65 -19.59 -4.83
N ARG A 13 22.71 -18.81 -5.08
CA ARG A 13 23.65 -18.39 -4.03
C ARG A 13 22.95 -17.59 -2.93
N ASN A 14 22.10 -16.64 -3.31
CA ASN A 14 21.36 -15.81 -2.36
C ASN A 14 20.37 -16.64 -1.53
N ILE A 15 19.64 -17.58 -2.15
CA ILE A 15 18.73 -18.50 -1.45
C ILE A 15 19.49 -19.34 -0.43
N THR A 16 20.59 -20.00 -0.83
CA THR A 16 21.40 -20.81 0.09
C THR A 16 21.94 -19.98 1.25
N GLN A 17 22.44 -18.78 0.98
CA GLN A 17 22.96 -17.91 2.02
C GLN A 17 21.84 -17.50 3.01
N MET A 18 20.67 -17.11 2.49
CA MET A 18 19.53 -16.74 3.34
C MET A 18 19.06 -17.92 4.18
N ALA A 19 18.99 -19.12 3.60
CA ALA A 19 18.58 -20.33 4.30
C ALA A 19 19.52 -20.64 5.46
N ASN A 20 20.83 -20.55 5.23
CA ASN A 20 21.84 -20.78 6.27
C ASN A 20 21.76 -19.76 7.41
N VAL A 21 21.53 -18.48 7.10
CA VAL A 21 21.37 -17.42 8.11
C VAL A 21 20.10 -17.61 8.92
N LEU A 22 19.01 -18.06 8.29
CA LEU A 22 17.72 -18.22 8.94
C LEU A 22 17.55 -19.56 9.67
N ALA A 23 18.38 -20.57 9.37
CA ALA A 23 18.27 -21.91 9.94
C ALA A 23 18.15 -21.94 11.49
N PRO A 24 18.89 -21.12 12.27
CA PRO A 24 18.74 -21.09 13.73
C PRO A 24 17.37 -20.60 14.22
N PHE A 25 16.62 -19.88 13.37
CA PHE A 25 15.34 -19.27 13.72
C PHE A 25 14.13 -20.07 13.22
N GLY A 26 14.36 -21.17 12.50
CA GLY A 26 13.31 -22.06 12.00
C GLY A 26 13.37 -22.28 10.49
N SER A 27 12.27 -22.80 9.95
CA SER A 27 12.09 -23.02 8.51
C SER A 27 11.20 -21.92 7.94
N PHE A 28 11.66 -21.27 6.88
CA PHE A 28 10.97 -20.15 6.25
C PHE A 28 10.82 -20.42 4.75
N GLY A 29 9.62 -20.17 4.22
CA GLY A 29 9.44 -20.06 2.78
C GLY A 29 10.21 -18.86 2.22
N MET A 30 10.62 -18.94 0.96
CA MET A 30 11.20 -17.82 0.24
C MET A 30 10.38 -17.54 -1.00
N GLU A 31 10.13 -16.26 -1.26
CA GLU A 31 9.46 -15.79 -2.47
C GLU A 31 10.49 -15.21 -3.42
N VAL A 32 10.30 -15.48 -4.71
CA VAL A 32 11.06 -14.86 -5.79
C VAL A 32 10.10 -13.94 -6.53
N GLN A 33 10.45 -12.65 -6.56
CA GLN A 33 9.65 -11.62 -7.20
C GLN A 33 10.51 -10.89 -8.24
N SER A 34 9.87 -10.38 -9.30
CA SER A 34 10.55 -9.52 -10.27
C SER A 34 11.00 -8.22 -9.60
N MET A 35 12.19 -7.72 -9.93
CA MET A 35 12.65 -6.42 -9.44
C MET A 35 11.75 -5.32 -10.00
N ALA A 36 11.15 -4.53 -9.11
CA ALA A 36 10.32 -3.41 -9.52
C ALA A 36 11.17 -2.25 -10.07
N PRO A 37 10.67 -1.50 -11.06
CA PRO A 37 11.35 -0.32 -11.57
C PRO A 37 11.45 0.77 -10.50
N SER A 38 12.52 1.57 -10.54
CA SER A 38 12.70 2.69 -9.61
C SER A 38 11.52 3.67 -9.67
N GLY A 39 11.14 4.19 -8.50
CA GLY A 39 9.96 5.04 -8.35
C GLY A 39 9.82 5.63 -6.96
N GLN A 40 8.70 6.28 -6.69
CA GLN A 40 8.36 6.76 -5.35
C GLN A 40 7.68 5.66 -4.53
N ALA A 41 8.20 5.43 -3.33
CA ALA A 41 7.59 4.49 -2.40
C ALA A 41 6.43 5.16 -1.65
N CYS A 42 5.26 4.53 -1.70
CA CYS A 42 4.04 4.97 -1.06
C CYS A 42 3.54 3.89 -0.09
N SER A 43 2.65 4.28 0.82
CA SER A 43 1.95 3.38 1.72
C SER A 43 0.45 3.61 1.60
N ILE A 44 -0.30 2.51 1.52
CA ILE A 44 -1.76 2.52 1.52
C ILE A 44 -2.21 1.63 2.67
N ARG A 45 -3.05 2.15 3.54
CA ARG A 45 -3.66 1.40 4.64
C ARG A 45 -5.16 1.46 4.53
N ALA A 46 -5.85 0.38 4.88
CA ALA A 46 -7.28 0.43 5.13
C ALA A 46 -7.60 -0.25 6.46
N ILE A 47 -8.51 0.32 7.24
CA ILE A 47 -8.95 -0.23 8.53
C ILE A 47 -10.48 -0.20 8.63
N GLU A 48 -11.02 -1.04 9.50
CA GLU A 48 -12.37 -0.85 10.03
C GLU A 48 -12.29 -0.07 11.34
N ASP A 49 -12.58 1.24 11.28
CA ASP A 49 -12.63 2.12 12.43
C ASP A 49 -13.97 1.98 13.18
N PRO A 50 -13.98 1.87 14.52
CA PRO A 50 -15.21 1.71 15.30
C PRO A 50 -16.21 2.85 15.20
N LEU A 51 -15.78 4.08 14.90
CA LEU A 51 -16.62 5.28 14.84
C LEU A 51 -17.02 5.64 13.40
N MET A 52 -16.10 5.45 12.46
CA MET A 52 -16.24 5.88 11.08
C MET A 52 -16.64 4.77 10.12
N GLY A 53 -16.42 3.49 10.47
CA GLY A 53 -16.52 2.38 9.54
C GLY A 53 -15.22 2.22 8.74
N PRO A 54 -15.25 1.92 7.43
CA PRO A 54 -14.03 1.76 6.65
C PRO A 54 -13.30 3.09 6.48
N VAL A 55 -12.00 3.09 6.74
CA VAL A 55 -11.12 4.24 6.50
C VAL A 55 -9.97 3.79 5.61
N VAL A 56 -9.73 4.52 4.53
CA VAL A 56 -8.56 4.37 3.66
C VAL A 56 -7.59 5.50 3.94
N SER A 57 -6.31 5.17 4.07
CA SER A 57 -5.22 6.09 4.36
C SER A 57 -4.16 5.98 3.30
N PHE A 58 -3.63 7.12 2.87
CA PHE A 58 -2.55 7.23 1.89
C PHE A 58 -1.42 8.13 2.42
N GLY A 59 -0.18 7.76 2.11
CA GLY A 59 1.01 8.57 2.41
C GLY A 59 2.24 8.07 1.67
N LEU A 60 3.34 8.82 1.75
CA LEU A 60 4.62 8.39 1.18
C LEU A 60 5.39 7.55 2.19
N ALA A 61 5.88 6.39 1.77
CA ALA A 61 6.53 5.44 2.67
C ALA A 61 7.81 6.03 3.29
N GLY A 62 8.18 5.54 4.47
CA GLY A 62 9.34 5.99 5.24
C GLY A 62 8.98 7.07 6.26
N ASP A 63 9.90 7.99 6.54
CA ASP A 63 9.77 8.95 7.65
C ASP A 63 8.54 9.86 7.55
N ALA A 64 8.05 10.14 6.33
CA ALA A 64 6.84 10.93 6.14
C ALA A 64 5.66 10.32 6.90
N VAL A 65 5.41 9.02 6.72
CA VAL A 65 4.32 8.32 7.42
C VAL A 65 4.71 7.76 8.79
N ASN A 66 5.98 7.42 9.02
CA ASN A 66 6.42 6.73 10.24
C ASN A 66 6.81 7.68 11.38
N LEU A 67 7.27 8.89 11.06
CA LEU A 67 7.78 9.87 12.02
C LEU A 67 6.98 11.17 12.02
N LEU A 68 6.51 11.59 10.85
CA LEU A 68 5.84 12.88 10.68
C LEU A 68 4.32 12.77 10.64
N ASP A 69 3.78 11.55 10.71
CA ASP A 69 2.35 11.24 10.58
C ASP A 69 1.69 11.92 9.36
N ASP A 70 2.44 12.03 8.24
CA ASP A 70 1.99 12.66 7.00
C ASP A 70 1.08 11.72 6.20
N TRP A 71 -0.09 11.47 6.78
CA TRP A 71 -1.17 10.67 6.20
C TRP A 71 -2.32 11.55 5.75
N ALA A 72 -2.98 11.13 4.68
CA ALA A 72 -4.31 11.57 4.33
C ALA A 72 -5.30 10.42 4.49
N HIS A 73 -6.54 10.73 4.86
CA HIS A 73 -7.57 9.75 5.20
C HIS A 73 -8.88 10.07 4.47
N ALA A 74 -9.59 9.03 4.05
CA ALA A 74 -10.92 9.17 3.47
C ALA A 74 -11.80 7.96 3.83
N VAL A 75 -13.12 8.19 3.84
CA VAL A 75 -14.14 7.18 4.17
C VAL A 75 -14.91 6.83 2.89
N PRO A 76 -14.83 5.60 2.38
CA PRO A 76 -15.59 5.16 1.22
C PRO A 76 -17.12 5.27 1.41
N PRO A 77 -17.90 5.35 0.32
CA PRO A 77 -17.48 5.37 -1.09
C PRO A 77 -16.78 6.69 -1.48
N LEU A 78 -15.80 6.61 -2.38
CA LEU A 78 -14.99 7.74 -2.86
C LEU A 78 -15.26 7.99 -4.34
N SER A 79 -15.46 9.25 -4.71
CA SER A 79 -15.49 9.70 -6.11
C SER A 79 -14.07 9.84 -6.67
N THR A 80 -13.96 10.01 -7.99
CA THR A 80 -12.67 10.32 -8.64
C THR A 80 -12.04 11.59 -8.08
N GLY A 81 -12.83 12.60 -7.72
CA GLY A 81 -12.34 13.82 -7.08
C GLY A 81 -11.77 13.55 -5.69
N ASP A 82 -12.48 12.77 -4.87
CA ASP A 82 -12.02 12.41 -3.52
C ASP A 82 -10.69 11.64 -3.56
N LEU A 83 -10.52 10.76 -4.55
CA LEU A 83 -9.29 9.99 -4.76
C LEU A 83 -8.13 10.90 -5.16
N ALA A 84 -8.38 11.85 -6.08
CA ALA A 84 -7.38 12.81 -6.50
C ALA A 84 -6.93 13.71 -5.33
N ASP A 85 -7.88 14.14 -4.49
CA ASP A 85 -7.59 14.95 -3.30
C ASP A 85 -6.83 14.14 -2.25
N LEU A 86 -7.25 12.89 -1.99
CA LEU A 86 -6.60 11.98 -1.05
C LEU A 86 -5.12 11.74 -1.41
N VAL A 87 -4.80 11.50 -2.69
CA VAL A 87 -3.43 11.27 -3.15
C VAL A 87 -2.57 12.54 -3.07
N ARG A 88 -3.17 13.72 -3.22
CA ARG A 88 -2.47 15.01 -3.18
C ARG A 88 -2.32 15.57 -1.76
N ALA A 89 -3.15 15.14 -0.82
CA ALA A 89 -3.23 15.71 0.52
C ALA A 89 -1.97 15.59 1.39
N PRO A 90 -1.20 14.48 1.39
CA PRO A 90 0.03 14.41 2.17
C PRO A 90 1.01 15.51 1.75
N ARG A 91 1.70 16.14 2.69
CA ARG A 91 2.67 17.22 2.42
C ARG A 91 3.79 16.74 1.49
N ALA A 92 4.18 15.49 1.64
CA ALA A 92 5.21 14.85 0.83
C ALA A 92 4.74 14.48 -0.59
N SER A 93 3.42 14.54 -0.90
CA SER A 93 2.84 14.19 -2.21
C SER A 93 3.47 14.95 -3.38
N ARG A 94 4.09 16.12 -3.12
CA ARG A 94 4.88 16.88 -4.10
C ARG A 94 5.93 16.02 -4.82
N LYS A 95 6.48 15.00 -4.15
CA LYS A 95 7.45 14.06 -4.75
C LYS A 95 6.85 13.20 -5.87
N LEU A 96 5.53 13.01 -5.90
CA LEU A 96 4.83 12.28 -6.96
C LEU A 96 4.88 13.05 -8.29
N PHE A 97 4.99 14.38 -8.23
CA PHE A 97 4.98 15.26 -9.41
C PHE A 97 6.40 15.68 -9.86
N GLY A 98 7.42 14.98 -9.37
CA GLY A 98 8.83 15.26 -9.63
C GLY A 98 9.48 16.09 -8.53
N TYR A 99 10.69 15.69 -8.11
CA TYR A 99 11.42 16.33 -7.00
C TYR A 99 12.92 16.06 -7.11
N GLN A 100 13.74 17.10 -6.92
CA GLN A 100 15.21 17.02 -6.97
C GLN A 100 15.75 16.29 -8.22
N GLY A 101 15.20 16.59 -9.39
CA GLY A 101 15.63 16.00 -10.66
C GLY A 101 15.04 14.62 -10.97
N LEU A 102 14.24 14.05 -10.07
CA LEU A 102 13.45 12.86 -10.36
C LEU A 102 12.19 13.22 -11.16
N PRO A 103 11.78 12.38 -12.14
CA PRO A 103 10.57 12.60 -12.92
C PRO A 103 9.31 12.42 -12.06
N ALA A 104 8.18 12.92 -12.58
CA ALA A 104 6.86 12.60 -12.05
C ALA A 104 6.57 11.10 -12.22
N VAL A 105 5.82 10.53 -11.27
CA VAL A 105 5.37 9.14 -11.33
C VAL A 105 4.01 9.03 -12.01
N ASP A 106 3.59 7.80 -12.29
CA ASP A 106 2.27 7.48 -12.82
C ASP A 106 1.19 7.65 -11.74
N VAL A 107 0.84 8.91 -11.46
CA VAL A 107 -0.20 9.29 -10.49
C VAL A 107 -1.56 8.69 -10.84
N PRO A 108 -2.02 8.66 -12.11
CA PRO A 108 -3.26 7.97 -12.47
C PRO A 108 -3.28 6.48 -12.08
N ALA A 109 -2.18 5.74 -12.27
CA ALA A 109 -2.11 4.35 -11.82
C ALA A 109 -2.21 4.22 -10.29
N LEU A 110 -1.62 5.16 -9.55
CA LEU A 110 -1.73 5.21 -8.10
C LEU A 110 -3.16 5.52 -7.64
N GLU A 111 -3.83 6.49 -8.26
CA GLU A 111 -5.23 6.82 -7.98
C GLU A 111 -6.15 5.61 -8.25
N ASP A 112 -5.93 4.87 -9.34
CA ASP A 112 -6.68 3.63 -9.64
C ASP A 112 -6.44 2.55 -8.56
N LEU A 113 -5.21 2.36 -8.10
CA LEU A 113 -4.92 1.42 -7.01
C LEU A 113 -5.66 1.82 -5.71
N VAL A 114 -5.62 3.11 -5.34
CA VAL A 114 -6.32 3.60 -4.14
C VAL A 114 -7.84 3.44 -4.30
N ALA A 115 -8.38 3.67 -5.51
CA ALA A 115 -9.79 3.41 -5.81
C ALA A 115 -10.18 1.96 -5.60
N ARG A 116 -9.34 1.02 -6.07
CA ARG A 116 -9.56 -0.42 -5.89
C ARG A 116 -9.47 -0.84 -4.43
N VAL A 117 -8.54 -0.26 -3.66
CA VAL A 117 -8.44 -0.51 -2.21
C VAL A 117 -9.67 0.02 -1.49
N ALA A 118 -10.14 1.22 -1.85
CA ALA A 118 -11.36 1.79 -1.30
C ALA A 118 -12.57 0.89 -1.59
N LEU A 119 -12.75 0.45 -2.84
CA LEU A 119 -13.82 -0.46 -3.23
C LEU A 119 -13.73 -1.82 -2.52
N LEU A 120 -12.54 -2.40 -2.47
CA LEU A 120 -12.28 -3.67 -1.75
C LEU A 120 -12.70 -3.53 -0.28
N LYS A 121 -12.27 -2.44 0.38
CA LYS A 121 -12.59 -2.21 1.79
C LYS A 121 -14.07 -1.93 2.02
N ASP A 122 -14.71 -1.24 1.09
CA ASP A 122 -16.14 -0.94 1.14
C ASP A 122 -16.97 -2.23 1.08
N ASN A 123 -16.63 -3.12 0.15
CA ASN A 123 -17.38 -4.35 -0.12
C ASN A 123 -17.11 -5.47 0.89
N HIS A 124 -15.94 -5.47 1.54
CA HIS A 124 -15.48 -6.57 2.41
C HIS A 124 -15.22 -6.09 3.85
N PRO A 125 -16.26 -5.99 4.71
CA PRO A 125 -16.12 -5.65 6.13
C PRO A 125 -15.20 -6.60 6.90
N GLU A 126 -15.05 -7.85 6.45
CA GLU A 126 -14.16 -8.85 7.03
C GLU A 126 -12.68 -8.49 6.87
N ILE A 127 -12.29 -7.62 5.94
CA ILE A 127 -10.92 -7.10 5.84
C ILE A 127 -10.70 -6.08 6.96
N ALA A 128 -10.37 -6.55 8.16
CA ALA A 128 -10.21 -5.70 9.34
C ALA A 128 -9.07 -4.69 9.18
N ARG A 129 -7.97 -5.12 8.55
CA ARG A 129 -6.83 -4.27 8.20
C ARG A 129 -6.23 -4.71 6.88
N LEU A 130 -5.81 -3.73 6.09
CA LEU A 130 -4.97 -3.88 4.91
C LEU A 130 -3.80 -2.91 5.04
N ASP A 131 -2.58 -3.37 4.76
CA ASP A 131 -1.38 -2.55 4.74
C ASP A 131 -0.54 -2.92 3.52
N PHE A 132 -0.52 -2.04 2.52
CA PHE A 132 0.35 -2.12 1.36
C PHE A 132 1.53 -1.18 1.58
N ASN A 133 2.68 -1.76 1.92
CA ASN A 133 3.86 -0.99 2.28
C ASN A 133 5.17 -1.74 2.02
N PRO A 134 5.97 -1.34 1.01
CA PRO A 134 5.74 -0.21 0.10
C PRO A 134 4.96 -0.60 -1.16
N VAL A 135 4.24 0.38 -1.71
CA VAL A 135 3.83 0.43 -3.12
C VAL A 135 4.84 1.30 -3.86
N LEU A 136 5.55 0.75 -4.84
CA LEU A 136 6.52 1.50 -5.64
C LEU A 136 5.85 2.00 -6.91
N VAL A 137 5.77 3.32 -7.08
CA VAL A 137 5.13 3.98 -8.23
C VAL A 137 6.21 4.53 -9.14
N ALA A 138 6.35 3.97 -10.34
CA ALA A 138 7.35 4.39 -11.32
C ALA A 138 6.76 5.44 -12.28
N THR A 139 7.54 5.89 -13.26
CA THR A 139 7.06 6.79 -14.32
C THR A 139 5.99 6.17 -15.21
N SER A 140 5.90 4.85 -15.22
CA SER A 140 4.89 4.06 -15.93
C SER A 140 4.53 2.86 -15.06
N GLY A 141 3.31 2.86 -14.53
CA GLY A 141 2.80 1.81 -13.66
C GLY A 141 3.39 1.81 -12.25
N LEU A 142 3.04 0.76 -11.51
CA LEU A 142 3.42 0.57 -10.11
C LEU A 142 3.55 -0.92 -9.77
N ALA A 143 4.16 -1.20 -8.62
CA ALA A 143 4.24 -2.53 -8.04
C ALA A 143 3.95 -2.48 -6.54
N VAL A 144 3.05 -3.34 -6.06
CA VAL A 144 2.84 -3.56 -4.62
C VAL A 144 3.90 -4.56 -4.16
N LEU A 145 4.90 -4.10 -3.39
CA LEU A 145 6.05 -4.94 -3.01
C LEU A 145 5.79 -5.79 -1.76
N SER A 146 4.80 -5.38 -0.96
CA SER A 146 4.38 -6.10 0.24
C SER A 146 2.93 -5.76 0.53
N ALA A 147 2.19 -6.78 0.94
CA ALA A 147 0.80 -6.67 1.34
C ALA A 147 0.58 -7.52 2.60
N ALA A 148 0.01 -6.91 3.64
CA ALA A 148 -0.47 -7.61 4.81
C ALA A 148 -1.97 -7.35 4.96
N ILE A 149 -2.73 -8.41 5.20
CA ILE A 149 -4.19 -8.34 5.37
C ILE A 149 -4.56 -9.14 6.62
N ASP A 150 -5.28 -8.48 7.54
CA ASP A 150 -5.89 -9.14 8.69
C ASP A 150 -7.39 -9.30 8.42
N VAL A 151 -7.88 -10.53 8.56
CA VAL A 151 -9.30 -10.85 8.44
C VAL A 151 -9.93 -10.90 9.83
N GLY A 152 -11.07 -10.23 10.00
CA GLY A 152 -11.79 -10.12 11.26
C GLY A 152 -13.29 -10.39 11.13
N ASN A 153 -14.03 -10.08 12.19
CA ASN A 153 -15.48 -10.26 12.22
C ASN A 153 -16.18 -9.09 11.48
N PRO A 154 -16.90 -9.33 10.37
CA PRO A 154 -17.59 -8.29 9.62
C PRO A 154 -18.72 -7.60 10.40
N GLN A 155 -19.26 -8.24 11.45
CA GLN A 155 -20.32 -7.68 12.29
C GLN A 155 -19.86 -6.47 13.13
N ARG A 156 -18.56 -6.19 13.15
CA ARG A 156 -17.99 -5.01 13.85
C ARG A 156 -18.15 -3.71 13.07
N ARG A 157 -18.62 -3.75 11.82
CA ARG A 157 -18.88 -2.54 11.01
C ARG A 157 -20.01 -1.71 11.62
N THR A 158 -19.77 -0.42 11.84
CA THR A 158 -20.68 0.48 12.56
C THR A 158 -21.37 1.54 11.69
N ASP A 159 -21.02 1.65 10.41
CA ASP A 159 -21.51 2.69 9.51
C ASP A 159 -22.73 2.26 8.66
N SER A 160 -23.29 1.07 8.91
CA SER A 160 -24.38 0.47 8.14
C SER A 160 -25.63 1.36 8.04
N ALA A 161 -26.00 2.09 9.09
CA ALA A 161 -27.10 3.04 9.05
C ALA A 161 -26.83 4.24 8.12
N ARG A 162 -25.60 4.77 8.10
CA ARG A 162 -25.22 5.89 7.21
C ARG A 162 -25.22 5.48 5.74
N ARG A 163 -24.85 4.22 5.47
CA ARG A 163 -24.86 3.64 4.12
C ARG A 163 -26.27 3.53 3.55
N ALA A 164 -27.21 3.02 4.34
CA ALA A 164 -28.60 2.85 3.91
C ALA A 164 -29.33 4.18 3.61
N MET A 165 -28.78 5.33 4.02
CA MET A 165 -29.35 6.65 3.74
C MET A 165 -28.85 7.28 2.43
N ARG A 166 -27.88 6.65 1.76
CA ARG A 166 -27.29 7.15 0.50
C ARG A 166 -27.89 6.50 -0.76
N ASP A 167 -28.71 5.47 -0.59
CA ASP A 167 -29.50 4.80 -1.64
C ASP A 167 -30.89 5.45 -1.81
#